data_AF-A0A2U3QB54-F1
#
_entry.id   AF-A0A2U3QB54-F1
#
_cell.length_a   1.000
_cell.length_b   1.000
_cell.length_c   1.000
_cell.angle_alpha   90.00
_cell.angle_beta   90.00
_cell.angle_gamma   90.00
#
_symmetry.space_group_name_H-M   'P 1'
#
loop_
_entity.id
_entity.type
_entity.pdbx_description
1 polymer ?
#
loop_
_entity_poly.entity_id
_entity_poly.type
_entity_poly.pdbx_seq_one_letter_code
_entity_poly.pdbx_strand_id
1 'polypeptide(L)'
;MIRYGFILLTFCTALLGGAGAPAQERRPIAWDGLGKDPNRPHVAKRRVTDRALTASDPNQERERVLGTLRPYSEAWWAVHDEIQAENDRQLGSKLVICPRCLEPSPREDVTGSIR
;
A
#
# COMPACT_ATOMS: atom_id res chain seq x y z
N MET A 1 17.49 -31.18 -50.16
CA MET A 1 17.55 -29.91 -49.40
C MET A 1 16.79 -29.94 -48.07
N ILE A 2 15.74 -30.76 -47.90
CA ILE A 2 14.92 -30.81 -46.67
C ILE A 2 15.65 -31.45 -45.45
N ARG A 3 16.58 -32.39 -45.68
CA ARG A 3 17.30 -33.09 -44.60
C ARG A 3 18.23 -32.19 -43.79
N TYR A 4 18.91 -31.24 -44.44
CA TYR A 4 19.80 -30.31 -43.75
C TYR A 4 19.04 -29.26 -42.94
N GLY A 5 17.83 -28.88 -43.39
CA GLY A 5 16.95 -27.98 -42.65
C GLY A 5 16.51 -28.58 -41.31
N PHE A 6 16.14 -29.86 -41.29
CA PHE A 6 15.76 -30.55 -40.04
C PHE A 6 16.93 -30.67 -39.06
N ILE A 7 18.15 -30.92 -39.55
CA ILE A 7 19.35 -31.03 -38.71
C ILE A 7 19.73 -29.66 -38.13
N LEU A 8 19.64 -28.59 -38.93
CA LEU A 8 19.86 -27.22 -38.44
C LEU A 8 18.81 -26.79 -37.41
N LEU A 9 17.55 -27.18 -37.59
CA LEU A 9 16.46 -26.84 -36.67
C LEU A 9 16.61 -27.56 -35.32
N THR A 10 17.00 -28.84 -35.32
CA THR A 10 17.26 -29.59 -34.08
C THR A 10 18.54 -29.14 -33.38
N PHE A 11 19.56 -28.72 -34.12
CA PHE A 11 20.79 -28.18 -33.53
C PHE A 11 20.57 -26.79 -32.93
N CYS A 12 19.75 -25.94 -33.55
CA CYS A 12 19.34 -24.65 -32.99
C CYS A 12 18.49 -24.80 -31.72
N THR A 13 17.57 -25.77 -31.65
CA THR A 13 16.77 -25.98 -30.43
C THR A 13 17.59 -26.57 -29.28
N ALA A 14 18.61 -27.38 -29.57
CA ALA A 14 19.52 -27.91 -28.55
C ALA A 14 20.47 -26.84 -27.98
N LEU A 15 20.92 -25.88 -28.80
CA LEU A 15 21.82 -24.80 -28.35
C LEU A 15 21.09 -23.63 -27.67
N LEU A 16 19.81 -23.39 -27.96
CA LEU A 16 18.98 -22.43 -27.23
C LEU A 16 18.44 -22.97 -25.89
N GLY A 17 18.62 -24.27 -25.60
CA GLY A 17 18.19 -24.93 -24.36
C GLY A 17 19.14 -24.74 -23.16
N GLY A 18 19.93 -23.66 -23.15
CA GLY A 18 20.88 -23.36 -22.09
C GLY A 18 20.24 -22.61 -20.92
N ALA A 19 20.09 -23.33 -19.80
CA ALA A 19 19.85 -22.84 -18.44
C ALA A 19 18.45 -22.25 -18.15
N GLY A 20 17.41 -23.09 -18.27
CA GLY A 20 16.31 -22.99 -17.32
C GLY A 20 16.82 -23.36 -15.94
N ALA A 21 17.31 -22.38 -15.17
CA ALA A 21 17.45 -22.56 -13.73
C ALA A 21 16.09 -23.07 -13.23
N PRO A 22 16.02 -24.11 -12.37
CA PRO A 22 14.76 -24.50 -11.79
C PRO A 22 14.14 -23.23 -11.22
N ALA A 23 12.92 -22.92 -11.64
CA ALA A 23 12.17 -21.80 -11.09
C ALA A 23 12.00 -22.11 -9.60
N GLN A 24 12.99 -21.67 -8.81
CA GLN A 24 12.90 -21.58 -7.37
C GLN A 24 11.55 -20.95 -7.12
N GLU A 25 10.67 -21.70 -6.47
CA GLU A 25 9.34 -21.29 -6.08
C GLU A 25 9.41 -19.83 -5.65
N ARG A 26 8.89 -18.91 -6.47
CA ARG A 26 9.07 -17.46 -6.27
C ARG A 26 8.24 -17.04 -5.06
N ARG A 27 8.73 -17.34 -3.87
CA ARG A 27 8.31 -16.68 -2.65
C ARG A 27 9.03 -15.33 -2.61
N PRO A 28 8.34 -14.24 -2.26
CA PRO A 28 8.98 -12.93 -2.18
C PRO A 28 10.07 -12.97 -1.10
N ILE A 29 11.33 -13.00 -1.56
CA ILE A 29 12.51 -12.80 -0.71
C ILE A 29 12.58 -11.30 -0.47
N ALA A 30 12.36 -10.87 0.77
CA ALA A 30 12.48 -9.47 1.16
C ALA A 30 13.97 -9.13 1.36
N TRP A 31 14.48 -8.18 0.58
CA TRP A 31 15.90 -7.81 0.53
C TRP A 31 16.30 -6.76 1.60
N ASP A 32 15.37 -6.40 2.48
CA ASP A 32 15.49 -5.39 3.54
C ASP A 32 15.72 -6.00 4.94
N GLY A 33 15.83 -7.34 5.04
CA GLY A 33 15.96 -8.05 6.32
C GLY A 33 14.64 -8.37 7.02
N LEU A 34 13.48 -7.98 6.46
CA LEU A 34 12.14 -8.32 6.97
C LEU A 34 11.54 -9.60 6.35
N GLY A 35 12.39 -10.44 5.76
CA GLY A 35 11.99 -11.71 5.16
C GLY A 35 11.26 -12.61 6.15
N LYS A 36 10.18 -13.24 5.70
CA LYS A 36 9.39 -14.14 6.54
C LYS A 36 10.18 -15.42 6.80
N ASP A 37 10.54 -15.66 8.07
CA ASP A 37 11.18 -16.91 8.50
C ASP A 37 10.35 -18.13 8.02
N PRO A 38 10.91 -19.01 7.17
CA PRO A 38 10.19 -20.15 6.62
C PRO A 38 9.83 -21.20 7.68
N ASN A 39 10.48 -21.19 8.85
CA ASN A 39 10.20 -22.13 9.94
C ASN A 39 9.18 -21.60 10.95
N ARG A 40 8.62 -20.40 10.74
CA ARG A 40 7.70 -19.80 11.69
C ARG A 40 6.34 -20.53 11.69
N PRO A 41 5.88 -21.07 12.82
CA PRO A 41 4.56 -21.68 12.90
C PRO A 41 3.48 -20.64 12.55
N HIS A 42 2.50 -21.04 11.75
CA HIS A 42 1.47 -20.14 11.24
C HIS A 42 0.55 -19.67 12.37
N VAL A 43 0.82 -18.48 12.93
CA VAL A 43 -0.06 -17.84 13.92
C VAL A 43 -1.35 -17.42 13.21
N ALA A 44 -2.43 -18.15 13.44
CA ALA A 44 -3.76 -17.73 13.03
C ALA A 44 -4.14 -16.46 13.82
N LYS A 45 -3.98 -15.28 13.22
CA LYS A 45 -4.47 -14.04 13.81
C LYS A 45 -5.99 -14.15 13.92
N ARG A 46 -6.50 -14.27 15.15
CA ARG A 46 -7.92 -14.16 15.46
C ARG A 46 -8.38 -12.79 14.97
N ARG A 47 -9.20 -12.76 13.92
CA ARG A 47 -9.86 -11.52 13.50
C ARG A 47 -10.85 -11.17 14.59
N VAL A 48 -10.53 -10.16 15.38
CA VAL A 48 -11.55 -9.43 16.14
C VAL A 48 -12.31 -8.63 15.08
N THR A 49 -13.46 -9.14 14.64
CA THR A 49 -14.46 -8.31 13.98
C THR A 49 -15.04 -7.42 15.05
N ASP A 50 -14.34 -6.34 15.34
CA ASP A 50 -14.91 -5.25 16.11
C ASP A 50 -15.92 -4.58 15.19
N ARG A 51 -17.20 -4.76 15.51
CA ARG A 51 -18.29 -4.16 14.75
C ARG A 51 -18.28 -2.68 15.13
N ALA A 52 -17.45 -1.91 14.42
CA ALA A 52 -17.41 -0.46 14.56
C ALA A 52 -18.85 0.05 14.49
N LEU A 53 -19.31 0.66 15.58
CA LEU A 53 -20.57 1.40 15.58
C LEU A 53 -20.53 2.35 14.38
N THR A 54 -21.60 2.36 13.60
CA THR A 54 -21.81 3.25 12.46
C THR A 54 -21.91 4.69 12.98
N ALA A 55 -20.78 5.28 13.38
CA ALA A 55 -20.68 6.71 13.62
C ALA A 55 -20.96 7.41 12.28
N SER A 56 -21.78 8.44 12.31
CA SER A 56 -22.02 9.29 11.15
C SER A 56 -20.68 9.81 10.64
N ASP A 57 -20.43 9.68 9.34
CA ASP A 57 -19.21 10.17 8.71
C ASP A 57 -19.15 11.71 8.84
N PRO A 58 -18.13 12.26 9.52
CA PRO A 58 -18.01 13.72 9.69
C PRO A 58 -17.75 14.46 8.38
N ASN A 59 -17.38 13.77 7.29
CA ASN A 59 -17.13 14.37 5.99
C ASN A 59 -18.34 14.33 5.03
N GLN A 60 -19.44 13.66 5.41
CA GLN A 60 -20.58 13.46 4.52
C GLN A 60 -21.14 14.76 3.92
N GLU A 61 -21.24 15.82 4.71
CA GLU A 61 -21.75 17.11 4.21
C GLU A 61 -20.70 17.85 3.37
N ARG A 62 -19.42 17.78 3.73
CA ARG A 62 -18.33 18.39 2.97
C ARG A 62 -18.21 17.78 1.58
N GLU A 63 -18.37 16.46 1.46
CA GLU A 63 -18.37 15.77 0.18
C GLU A 63 -19.53 16.22 -0.73
N ARG A 64 -20.71 16.47 -0.15
CA ARG A 64 -21.84 17.05 -0.91
C ARG A 64 -21.49 18.44 -1.45
N VAL A 65 -20.92 19.30 -0.61
CA VAL A 65 -20.47 20.64 -1.02
C VAL A 65 -19.42 20.53 -2.11
N LEU A 66 -18.41 19.67 -1.95
CA LEU A 66 -17.34 19.44 -2.93
C LEU A 66 -17.90 19.08 -4.32
N GLY A 67 -18.95 18.25 -4.36
CA GLY A 67 -19.63 17.85 -5.60
C GLY A 67 -20.38 18.98 -6.31
N THR A 68 -20.68 20.09 -5.63
CA THR A 68 -21.30 21.28 -6.23
C THR A 68 -20.27 22.29 -6.76
N LEU A 69 -19.00 22.16 -6.34
CA LEU A 69 -17.94 23.10 -6.70
C LEU A 69 -17.31 22.72 -8.04
N ARG A 70 -16.82 23.73 -8.77
CA ARG A 70 -16.07 23.50 -10.00
C ARG A 70 -14.79 22.72 -9.67
N PRO A 71 -14.51 21.58 -10.31
CA PRO A 71 -13.29 20.82 -10.08
C PRO A 71 -12.03 21.69 -10.17
N TYR A 72 -11.12 21.52 -9.21
CA TYR A 72 -9.84 22.24 -9.11
C TYR A 72 -9.92 23.76 -8.96
N SER A 73 -11.10 24.32 -8.68
CA SER A 73 -11.21 25.72 -8.25
C SER A 73 -10.63 25.92 -6.84
N GLU A 74 -10.35 27.16 -6.48
CA GLU A 74 -9.85 27.51 -5.13
C GLU A 74 -10.80 27.02 -4.02
N ALA A 75 -12.11 27.25 -4.20
CA ALA A 75 -13.12 26.77 -3.25
C ALA A 75 -13.16 25.23 -3.18
N TRP A 76 -12.95 24.55 -4.31
CA TRP A 76 -12.90 23.09 -4.34
C TRP A 76 -11.69 22.57 -3.54
N TRP A 77 -10.52 23.18 -3.72
CA TRP A 77 -9.32 22.82 -2.95
C TRP A 77 -9.49 23.07 -1.46
N ALA A 78 -10.09 24.20 -1.06
CA ALA A 78 -10.35 24.49 0.35
C ALA A 78 -11.19 23.38 1.02
N VAL A 79 -12.29 22.96 0.38
CA VAL A 79 -13.15 21.89 0.91
C VAL A 79 -12.44 20.53 0.85
N HIS A 80 -11.67 20.26 -0.21
CA HIS A 80 -10.92 19.02 -0.35
C HIS A 80 -9.86 18.86 0.75
N ASP A 81 -9.14 19.93 1.08
CA ASP A 81 -8.10 19.91 2.11
C ASP A 81 -8.70 19.70 3.50
N GLU A 82 -9.87 20.28 3.79
CA GLU A 82 -10.60 20.00 5.03
C GLU A 82 -11.01 18.52 5.15
N ILE A 83 -11.52 17.93 4.05
CA ILE A 83 -11.88 16.51 4.01
C ILE A 83 -10.64 15.65 4.27
N GLN A 84 -9.53 15.97 3.62
CA GLN A 84 -8.28 15.23 3.77
C GLN A 84 -7.72 15.35 5.20
N ALA A 85 -7.74 16.53 5.80
CA ALA A 85 -7.29 16.75 7.17
C ALA A 85 -8.08 15.91 8.19
N GLU A 86 -9.42 15.82 8.05
CA GLU A 86 -10.24 14.99 8.93
C GLU A 86 -10.03 13.49 8.67
N ASN A 87 -9.84 13.08 7.41
CA ASN A 87 -9.49 11.70 7.07
C ASN A 87 -8.15 11.28 7.70
N ASP A 88 -7.14 12.15 7.63
CA ASP A 88 -5.82 11.91 8.23
C ASP A 88 -5.91 11.85 9.76
N ARG A 89 -6.75 12.70 10.37
CA ARG A 89 -7.03 12.63 11.82
C ARG A 89 -7.68 11.31 12.22
N GLN A 90 -8.69 10.85 11.48
CA GLN A 90 -9.32 9.55 11.73
C GLN A 90 -8.32 8.41 11.54
N LEU A 91 -7.52 8.47 10.48
CA LEU A 91 -6.51 7.47 10.19
C LEU A 91 -5.47 7.42 11.30
N GLY A 92 -4.97 8.58 11.75
CA GLY A 92 -4.05 8.70 12.88
C GLY A 92 -4.61 8.05 14.15
N SER A 93 -5.90 8.27 14.46
CA SER A 93 -6.55 7.64 15.61
C SER A 93 -6.63 6.11 15.51
N LYS A 94 -6.80 5.57 14.29
CA LYS A 94 -6.88 4.12 14.02
C LYS A 94 -5.50 3.47 13.98
N LEU A 95 -4.44 4.21 13.64
CA LEU A 95 -3.07 3.73 13.54
C LEU A 95 -2.30 3.76 14.87
N VAL A 96 -2.92 4.16 15.98
CA VAL A 96 -2.27 4.15 17.29
C VAL A 96 -1.94 2.71 17.73
N ILE A 97 -0.68 2.31 17.59
CA ILE A 97 -0.18 0.99 18.01
C ILE A 97 0.16 0.98 19.52
N CYS A 98 0.69 2.09 20.06
CA CYS A 98 0.98 2.28 21.48
C CYS A 98 0.41 3.63 21.97
N PRO A 99 -0.73 3.64 22.69
CA PRO A 99 -1.35 4.88 23.16
C PRO A 99 -0.47 5.69 24.11
N ARG A 100 0.40 5.02 24.88
CA ARG A 100 1.32 5.67 25.83
C ARG A 100 2.62 6.17 25.19
N CYS A 101 2.85 5.85 23.93
CA CYS A 101 4.04 6.24 23.19
C CYS A 101 3.75 7.38 22.20
N LEU A 102 2.48 7.76 21.99
CA LEU A 102 2.14 8.92 21.18
C LEU A 102 2.27 10.18 22.03
N GLU A 103 3.15 11.08 21.59
CA GLU A 103 3.17 12.45 22.06
C GLU A 103 1.91 13.17 21.56
N PRO A 104 1.23 13.99 22.38
CA PRO A 104 0.07 14.74 21.94
C PRO A 104 0.46 15.62 20.75
N SER A 105 -0.34 15.58 19.67
CA SER A 105 -0.15 16.47 18.53
C SER A 105 -0.05 17.92 19.03
N PRO A 106 1.00 18.68 18.67
CA PRO A 106 1.04 20.11 18.93
C PRO A 106 -0.18 20.75 18.29
N ARG A 107 -0.80 21.70 19.01
CA ARG A 107 -2.04 22.37 18.57
C ARG A 107 -1.79 23.41 17.48
N GLU A 108 -0.53 23.78 17.27
CA GLU A 108 -0.11 24.68 16.20
C GLU A 108 0.88 23.96 15.28
N ASP A 109 0.69 24.12 13.97
CA ASP A 109 1.64 23.72 12.91
C ASP A 109 2.89 24.60 12.97
N VAL A 110 3.66 24.46 14.04
CA VAL A 110 5.00 25.04 14.12
C VAL A 110 5.89 24.16 13.25
N THR A 111 5.90 24.46 11.95
CA THR A 111 6.96 24.00 11.06
C THR A 111 8.26 24.48 11.70
N GLY A 112 9.07 23.56 12.24
CA GLY A 112 10.27 23.83 13.03
C GLY A 112 11.42 24.48 12.25
N SER A 113 11.12 25.27 11.22
CA SER A 113 12.05 26.09 10.44
C SER A 113 12.36 27.41 11.16
N ILE A 114 12.89 27.32 12.38
CA ILE A 114 13.56 28.42 13.11
C ILE A 114 14.64 27.71 13.95
N ARG A 115 15.96 27.90 13.81
CA ARG A 115 16.82 28.89 13.14
C ARG A 115 18.15 28.20 12.80
#